data_AF-A0A7Y5E2P9-F1
#
_entry.id   AF-A0A7Y5E2P9-F1
#
_cell.length_a   1.000
_cell.length_b   1.000
_cell.length_c   1.000
_cell.angle_alpha   90.00
_cell.angle_beta   90.00
_cell.angle_gamma   90.00
#
_symmetry.space_group_name_H-M   'P 1'
#
loop_
_entity.id
_entity.type
_entity.pdbx_description
1 polymer ?
#
loop_
_entity_poly.entity_id
_entity_poly.type
_entity_poly.pdbx_seq_one_letter_code
_entity_poly.pdbx_strand_id
1 'polypeptide(L)'
;MADSKRKLPVVRSPEGDDEPARPPWHWVGFGTVAIFVAWLPLAFLAQWLTAGAMRGYGGESPDATAQRLASLPRGEWLRLLAMMIVPHVCALGIGAMAGGYLVGRYGPQLGGREGAIAGFAAGLIAVVLAARGSGLSPALLCVLPIAAGFAWWGGRIGAKKRALG
;
A
#
# COMPACT_ATOMS: atom_id res chain seq x y z
N MET A 1 -52.41 -1.30 43.08
CA MET A 1 -51.68 -2.55 42.80
C MET A 1 -51.50 -2.67 41.30
N ALA A 2 -50.32 -2.35 40.77
CA ALA A 2 -49.96 -2.62 39.38
C ALA A 2 -48.43 -2.72 39.27
N ASP A 3 -47.98 -3.96 39.12
CA ASP A 3 -46.89 -4.44 38.27
C ASP A 3 -45.52 -3.75 38.35
N SER A 4 -44.74 -4.14 39.37
CA SER A 4 -43.29 -3.98 39.34
C SER A 4 -42.72 -5.04 38.41
N LYS A 5 -42.54 -4.67 37.13
CA LYS A 5 -41.91 -5.53 36.11
C LYS A 5 -40.55 -6.00 36.60
N ARG A 6 -40.49 -7.24 37.06
CA ARG A 6 -39.28 -7.95 37.48
C ARG A 6 -38.35 -8.04 36.27
N LYS A 7 -37.35 -7.17 36.21
CA LYS A 7 -36.29 -7.24 35.20
C LYS A 7 -35.59 -8.58 35.37
N LEU A 8 -35.79 -9.48 34.42
CA LEU A 8 -35.02 -10.71 34.33
C LEU A 8 -33.54 -10.32 34.28
N PRO A 9 -32.65 -11.00 35.03
CA PRO A 9 -31.22 -10.81 34.85
C PRO A 9 -30.94 -11.13 33.39
N VAL A 10 -30.43 -10.12 32.66
CA VAL A 10 -29.91 -10.31 31.31
C VAL A 10 -28.73 -11.24 31.47
N VAL A 11 -28.97 -12.55 31.32
CA VAL A 11 -27.92 -13.49 30.99
C VAL A 11 -27.42 -12.98 29.65
N ARG A 12 -26.28 -12.26 29.67
CA ARG A 12 -25.49 -12.11 28.46
C ARG A 12 -25.18 -13.53 28.04
N SER A 13 -25.93 -14.05 27.09
CA SER A 13 -25.44 -15.15 26.27
C SER A 13 -24.04 -14.70 25.83
N PRO A 14 -22.99 -15.50 26.03
CA PRO A 14 -21.71 -15.24 25.40
C PRO A 14 -21.94 -15.44 23.90
N GLU A 15 -22.54 -14.44 23.25
CA GLU A 15 -22.59 -14.35 21.81
C GLU A 15 -21.15 -14.15 21.34
N GLY A 16 -20.49 -15.26 21.00
CA GLY A 16 -19.41 -15.28 20.01
C GLY A 16 -17.97 -15.34 20.50
N ASP A 17 -17.69 -15.62 21.78
CA ASP A 17 -16.31 -15.57 22.33
C ASP A 17 -15.50 -16.88 22.22
N ASP A 18 -16.03 -17.92 21.56
CA ASP A 18 -15.32 -19.20 21.34
C ASP A 18 -14.59 -19.28 19.99
N GLU A 19 -14.57 -18.20 19.19
CA GLU A 19 -13.67 -18.16 18.03
C GLU A 19 -12.25 -17.85 18.49
N PRO A 20 -11.27 -18.75 18.26
CA PRO A 20 -9.90 -18.51 18.67
C PRO A 20 -9.39 -17.22 18.03
N ALA A 21 -8.81 -16.34 18.85
CA ALA A 21 -8.25 -15.07 18.39
C ALA A 21 -7.37 -15.31 17.17
N ARG A 22 -7.72 -14.69 16.03
CA ARG A 22 -7.02 -14.93 14.77
C ARG A 22 -5.53 -14.62 14.93
N PRO A 23 -4.63 -15.51 14.47
CA PRO A 23 -3.22 -15.33 14.69
C PRO A 23 -2.71 -14.08 13.94
N PRO A 24 -1.71 -13.35 14.48
CA PRO A 24 -1.29 -12.05 13.97
C PRO A 24 -0.85 -12.05 12.50
N TRP A 25 -0.24 -13.14 12.04
CA TRP A 25 0.23 -13.27 10.67
C TRP A 25 -0.90 -13.26 9.63
N HIS A 26 -2.14 -13.63 10.00
CA HIS A 26 -3.28 -13.50 9.09
C HIS A 26 -3.52 -12.03 8.70
N TRP A 27 -3.34 -11.10 9.63
CA TRP A 27 -3.52 -9.67 9.36
C TRP A 27 -2.43 -9.11 8.45
N VAL A 28 -1.22 -9.68 8.50
CA VAL A 28 -0.17 -9.36 7.53
C VAL A 28 -0.60 -9.76 6.11
N GLY A 29 -1.21 -10.95 5.95
CA GLY A 29 -1.78 -11.40 4.68
C GLY A 29 -2.89 -10.48 4.16
N PHE A 30 -3.88 -10.16 5.01
CA PHE A 30 -4.95 -9.23 4.65
C PHE A 30 -4.42 -7.84 4.29
N GLY A 31 -3.46 -7.32 5.05
CA GLY A 31 -2.78 -6.06 4.74
C GLY A 31 -2.15 -6.11 3.37
N THR A 32 -1.37 -7.16 3.08
CA THR A 32 -0.71 -7.35 1.78
C THR A 32 -1.71 -7.33 0.63
N VAL A 33 -2.79 -8.10 0.73
CA VAL A 33 -3.86 -8.13 -0.29
C VAL A 33 -4.52 -6.75 -0.44
N ALA A 34 -4.86 -6.09 0.67
CA ALA A 34 -5.47 -4.76 0.64
C ALA A 34 -4.56 -3.71 -0.01
N ILE A 35 -3.23 -3.80 0.22
CA ILE A 35 -2.25 -2.95 -0.47
C ILE A 35 -2.37 -3.16 -1.98
N PHE A 36 -2.37 -4.40 -2.47
CA PHE A 36 -2.50 -4.67 -3.91
C PHE A 36 -3.83 -4.18 -4.49
N VAL A 37 -4.94 -4.41 -3.78
CA VAL A 37 -6.27 -3.97 -4.21
C VAL A 37 -6.34 -2.44 -4.35
N ALA A 38 -5.74 -1.71 -3.41
CA ALA A 38 -5.68 -0.25 -3.48
C ALA A 38 -4.63 0.25 -4.49
N TRP A 39 -3.47 -0.42 -4.56
CA TRP A 39 -2.32 0.02 -5.35
C TRP A 39 -2.51 -0.22 -6.84
N LEU A 40 -3.02 -1.38 -7.27
CA LEU A 40 -3.07 -1.73 -8.71
C LEU A 40 -3.87 -0.71 -9.54
N PRO A 41 -5.09 -0.29 -9.16
CA PRO A 41 -5.82 0.73 -9.90
C PRO A 41 -5.07 2.07 -9.95
N LEU A 42 -4.42 2.46 -8.85
CA LEU A 42 -3.61 3.68 -8.79
C LEU A 42 -2.35 3.59 -9.64
N ALA A 43 -1.74 2.40 -9.74
CA ALA A 43 -0.59 2.14 -10.59
C ALA A 43 -0.97 2.24 -12.08
N PHE A 44 -2.15 1.74 -12.47
CA PHE A 44 -2.68 1.95 -13.82
C PHE A 44 -2.90 3.43 -14.13
N LEU A 45 -3.47 4.18 -13.19
CA LEU A 45 -3.65 5.62 -13.34
C LEU A 45 -2.31 6.35 -13.45
N ALA A 46 -1.34 6.00 -12.60
CA ALA A 46 0.02 6.54 -12.67
C ALA A 46 0.66 6.24 -14.04
N GLN A 47 0.52 5.02 -14.54
CA GLN A 47 1.03 4.63 -15.86
C GLN A 47 0.35 5.38 -17.01
N TRP A 48 -0.94 5.64 -16.91
CA TRP A 48 -1.66 6.45 -17.88
C TRP A 48 -1.14 7.90 -17.91
N LEU A 49 -0.86 8.48 -16.74
CA LEU A 49 -0.28 9.83 -16.62
C LEU A 49 1.13 9.89 -17.21
N THR A 50 1.99 8.91 -16.90
CA THR A 50 3.36 8.87 -17.43
C THR A 50 3.41 8.62 -18.92
N ALA A 51 2.52 7.77 -19.45
CA ALA A 51 2.38 7.55 -20.88
C ALA A 51 2.01 8.85 -21.60
N GLY A 52 1.12 9.66 -21.03
CA GLY A 52 0.78 10.99 -21.53
C GLY A 52 1.99 11.93 -21.59
N ALA A 53 2.79 11.97 -20.52
CA ALA A 53 4.00 12.80 -20.45
C ALA A 53 5.07 12.39 -21.48
N MET A 54 5.18 11.10 -21.79
CA MET A 54 6.15 10.57 -22.74
C MET A 54 5.79 10.78 -24.22
N ARG A 55 4.53 11.13 -24.55
CA ARG A 55 4.08 11.29 -25.95
C ARG A 55 4.89 12.32 -26.74
N GLY A 56 5.36 13.38 -26.09
CA GLY A 56 6.16 14.42 -26.73
C GLY A 56 7.62 14.04 -27.01
N TYR A 57 8.11 12.96 -26.41
CA TYR A 57 9.52 12.54 -26.48
C TYR A 57 9.76 11.34 -27.39
N GLY A 58 8.71 10.72 -27.94
CA GLY A 58 8.82 9.55 -28.82
C GLY A 58 9.52 9.87 -30.15
N GLY A 59 10.51 9.04 -30.50
CA GLY A 59 11.13 9.00 -31.84
C GLY A 59 10.55 7.89 -32.70
N GLU A 60 10.86 7.91 -34.00
CA GLU A 60 10.46 6.86 -34.97
C GLU A 60 11.04 5.48 -34.63
N SER A 61 12.14 5.45 -33.87
CA SER A 61 12.75 4.25 -33.34
C SER A 61 13.07 4.37 -31.84
N PRO A 62 13.25 3.25 -31.12
CA PRO A 62 13.72 3.24 -29.73
C PRO A 62 15.05 3.97 -29.56
N ASP A 63 15.97 3.82 -30.51
CA ASP A 63 17.28 4.48 -30.48
C ASP A 63 17.17 6.00 -30.67
N ALA A 64 16.29 6.45 -31.58
CA ALA A 64 16.02 7.87 -31.76
C ALA A 64 15.41 8.49 -30.49
N THR A 65 14.56 7.74 -29.78
CA THR A 65 14.01 8.15 -28.49
C THR A 65 15.11 8.25 -27.43
N ALA A 66 15.99 7.24 -27.33
CA ALA A 66 17.10 7.24 -26.39
C ALA A 66 18.09 8.38 -26.63
N GLN A 67 18.42 8.68 -27.89
CA GLN A 67 19.29 9.80 -28.25
C GLN A 67 18.66 11.16 -27.90
N ARG A 68 17.35 11.34 -28.18
CA ARG A 68 16.63 12.56 -27.77
C ARG A 68 16.66 12.74 -26.27
N LEU A 69 16.36 11.69 -25.52
CA LEU A 69 16.41 11.68 -24.05
C LEU A 69 17.82 12.00 -23.53
N ALA A 70 18.86 11.46 -24.14
CA ALA A 70 20.26 11.72 -23.76
C ALA A 70 20.71 13.16 -24.06
N SER A 71 20.10 13.81 -25.05
CA SER A 71 20.39 15.20 -25.41
C SER A 71 19.68 16.23 -24.54
N LEU A 72 18.76 15.81 -23.65
CA LEU A 72 17.97 16.73 -22.84
C LEU A 72 18.84 17.53 -21.85
N PRO A 73 18.55 18.83 -21.68
CA PRO A 73 19.13 19.61 -20.58
C PRO A 73 18.80 18.98 -19.22
N ARG A 74 19.73 19.07 -18.25
CA ARG A 74 19.58 18.45 -16.92
C ARG A 74 18.26 18.80 -16.22
N GLY A 75 17.76 20.03 -16.37
CA GLY A 75 16.50 20.46 -15.77
C GLY A 75 15.28 19.75 -16.36
N GLU A 76 15.27 19.56 -17.68
CA GLU A 76 14.19 18.87 -18.39
C GLU A 76 14.24 17.35 -18.13
N TRP A 77 15.44 16.79 -18.09
CA TRP A 77 15.67 15.40 -17.66
C TRP A 77 15.15 15.14 -16.24
N LEU A 78 15.47 16.00 -15.27
CA LEU A 78 14.97 15.88 -13.89
C LEU A 78 13.45 16.01 -13.81
N ARG A 79 12.87 16.94 -14.58
CA ARG A 79 11.42 17.10 -14.67
C ARG A 79 10.76 15.84 -15.22
N LEU A 80 11.31 15.25 -16.28
CA LEU A 80 10.80 14.03 -16.88
C LEU A 80 10.89 12.85 -15.91
N LEU A 81 12.05 12.67 -15.26
CA LEU A 81 12.23 11.66 -14.21
C LEU A 81 11.22 11.82 -13.08
N ALA A 82 11.01 13.05 -12.58
CA ALA A 82 10.03 13.32 -11.55
C ALA A 82 8.60 12.97 -12.03
N MET A 83 8.23 13.36 -13.25
CA MET A 83 6.94 13.02 -13.85
C MET A 83 6.73 11.51 -14.01
N MET A 84 7.80 10.74 -14.21
CA MET A 84 7.74 9.28 -14.32
C MET A 84 7.70 8.58 -12.95
N ILE A 85 8.47 9.06 -11.98
CA ILE A 85 8.67 8.36 -10.70
C ILE A 85 7.61 8.75 -9.66
N VAL A 86 7.31 10.05 -9.54
CA VAL A 86 6.45 10.56 -8.47
C VAL A 86 5.06 9.94 -8.49
N PRO A 87 4.34 9.83 -9.64
CA PRO A 87 3.02 9.21 -9.66
C PRO A 87 3.02 7.77 -9.14
N HIS A 88 4.04 6.97 -9.50
CA HIS A 88 4.15 5.58 -9.09
C HIS A 88 4.50 5.44 -7.60
N VAL A 89 5.38 6.31 -7.08
CA VAL A 89 5.69 6.35 -5.64
C VAL A 89 4.46 6.79 -4.84
N CYS A 90 3.70 7.78 -5.32
CA CYS A 90 2.45 8.20 -4.70
C CYS A 90 1.40 7.07 -4.71
N ALA A 91 1.21 6.39 -5.84
CA ALA A 91 0.29 5.26 -5.95
C ALA A 91 0.64 4.14 -4.97
N LEU A 92 1.91 3.74 -4.92
CA LEU A 92 2.40 2.74 -3.97
C LEU A 92 2.23 3.20 -2.53
N GLY A 93 2.60 4.44 -2.21
CA GLY A 93 2.49 5.00 -0.87
C GLY A 93 1.05 5.05 -0.37
N ILE A 94 0.11 5.46 -1.22
CA ILE A 94 -1.33 5.48 -0.89
C ILE A 94 -1.84 4.05 -0.67
N GLY A 95 -1.53 3.10 -1.56
CA GLY A 95 -1.93 1.70 -1.40
C GLY A 95 -1.35 1.07 -0.14
N ALA A 96 -0.06 1.26 0.10
CA ALA A 96 0.66 0.80 1.29
C ALA A 96 0.04 1.37 2.57
N MET A 97 -0.22 2.68 2.60
CA MET A 97 -0.85 3.35 3.73
C MET A 97 -2.27 2.85 3.98
N ALA A 98 -3.07 2.63 2.93
CA ALA A 98 -4.44 2.11 3.04
C ALA A 98 -4.46 0.68 3.62
N GLY A 99 -3.64 -0.22 3.09
CA GLY A 99 -3.54 -1.58 3.63
C GLY A 99 -3.00 -1.61 5.05
N GLY A 100 -1.97 -0.80 5.34
CA GLY A 100 -1.47 -0.60 6.71
C GLY A 100 -2.56 -0.09 7.65
N TYR A 101 -3.35 0.90 7.23
CA TYR A 101 -4.47 1.43 8.00
C TYR A 101 -5.51 0.36 8.34
N LEU A 102 -5.86 -0.52 7.40
CA LEU A 102 -6.80 -1.60 7.65
C LEU A 102 -6.27 -2.60 8.68
N VAL A 103 -5.00 -3.01 8.56
CA VAL A 103 -4.32 -3.85 9.57
C VAL A 103 -4.33 -3.17 10.94
N GLY A 104 -4.00 -1.87 10.96
CA GLY A 104 -4.04 -1.04 12.14
C GLY A 104 -5.41 -0.90 12.78
N ARG A 105 -6.47 -0.82 11.99
CA ARG A 105 -7.83 -0.55 12.46
C ARG A 105 -8.57 -1.79 12.96
N TYR A 106 -8.32 -2.94 12.33
CA TYR A 106 -9.08 -4.18 12.56
C TYR A 106 -8.26 -5.31 13.19
N GLY A 107 -6.93 -5.23 13.18
CA GLY A 107 -6.08 -6.24 13.83
C GLY A 107 -6.18 -6.21 15.36
N PRO A 108 -5.73 -7.27 16.06
CA PRO A 108 -5.77 -7.36 17.53
C PRO A 108 -4.60 -6.63 18.22
N GLN A 109 -3.55 -6.21 17.49
CA GLN A 109 -2.27 -5.73 18.06
C GLN A 109 -1.92 -4.28 17.65
N LEU A 110 -0.79 -3.77 18.17
CA LEU A 110 -0.23 -2.45 17.85
C LEU A 110 0.19 -2.37 16.37
N GLY A 111 -0.79 -2.12 15.50
CA GLY A 111 -0.73 -2.38 14.06
C GLY A 111 0.28 -1.61 13.21
N GLY A 112 1.18 -0.84 13.82
CA GLY A 112 2.33 -0.28 13.10
C GLY A 112 3.33 -1.35 12.66
N ARG A 113 3.65 -2.33 13.51
CA ARG A 113 4.61 -3.40 13.17
C ARG A 113 4.02 -4.33 12.10
N GLU A 114 2.80 -4.79 12.29
CA GLU A 114 2.11 -5.68 11.35
C GLU A 114 1.86 -4.96 10.02
N GLY A 115 1.53 -3.67 10.06
CA GLY A 115 1.46 -2.81 8.87
C GLY A 115 2.79 -2.75 8.12
N ALA A 116 3.92 -2.54 8.82
CA ALA A 116 5.25 -2.53 8.20
C ALA A 116 5.60 -3.86 7.53
N ILE A 117 5.30 -4.99 8.19
CA ILE A 117 5.54 -6.34 7.66
C ILE A 117 4.66 -6.59 6.43
N ALA A 118 3.39 -6.16 6.45
CA ALA A 118 2.50 -6.25 5.29
C ALA A 118 3.03 -5.41 4.11
N GLY A 119 3.49 -4.18 4.38
CA GLY A 119 4.14 -3.33 3.38
C GLY A 119 5.40 -3.95 2.81
N PHE A 120 6.25 -4.55 3.66
CA PHE A 120 7.45 -5.26 3.23
C PHE A 120 7.11 -6.49 2.37
N ALA A 121 6.13 -7.29 2.77
CA ALA A 121 5.67 -8.45 2.01
C ALA A 121 5.12 -8.04 0.64
N ALA A 122 4.27 -7.02 0.59
CA ALA A 122 3.76 -6.47 -0.67
C ALA A 122 4.88 -5.93 -1.56
N GLY A 123 5.82 -5.17 -0.98
CA GLY A 123 7.00 -4.65 -1.67
C GLY A 123 7.88 -5.76 -2.23
N LEU A 124 8.10 -6.84 -1.47
CA LEU A 124 8.91 -7.97 -1.92
C LEU A 124 8.25 -8.68 -3.12
N ILE A 125 6.93 -8.90 -3.07
CA ILE A 125 6.18 -9.46 -4.19
C ILE A 125 6.31 -8.55 -5.42
N ALA A 126 6.14 -7.23 -5.25
CA ALA A 126 6.29 -6.26 -6.33
C ALA A 126 7.71 -6.27 -6.93
N VAL A 127 8.76 -6.34 -6.10
CA VAL A 127 10.16 -6.42 -6.54
C VAL A 127 10.40 -7.70 -7.33
N VAL A 128 9.90 -8.85 -6.87
CA VAL A 128 10.05 -10.13 -7.58
C VAL A 128 9.36 -10.07 -8.96
N LEU A 129 8.13 -9.53 -9.01
CA LEU A 129 7.39 -9.38 -10.27
C LEU A 129 8.10 -8.42 -11.24
N ALA A 130 8.59 -7.28 -10.74
CA ALA A 130 9.34 -6.31 -11.55
C ALA A 130 10.67 -6.91 -12.06
N ALA A 131 11.41 -7.62 -11.19
CA ALA A 131 12.68 -8.24 -11.56
C ALA A 131 12.51 -9.31 -12.65
N ARG A 132 11.36 -10.00 -12.70
CA ARG A 132 11.03 -10.94 -13.78
C ARG A 132 10.80 -10.25 -15.12
N GLY A 133 10.32 -9.01 -15.14
CA GLY A 133 10.04 -8.26 -16.36
C GLY A 133 11.22 -7.44 -16.88
N SER A 134 12.03 -6.85 -15.99
CA SER A 134 13.08 -5.88 -16.35
C SER A 134 14.49 -6.27 -15.88
N GLY A 135 14.65 -7.41 -15.21
CA GLY A 135 15.89 -7.76 -14.51
C GLY A 135 16.02 -7.09 -13.14
N LEU A 136 16.99 -7.56 -12.34
CA LEU A 136 17.24 -7.03 -11.00
C LEU A 136 18.02 -5.71 -11.09
N SER A 137 17.40 -4.62 -10.63
CA SER A 137 18.04 -3.31 -10.50
C SER A 137 18.11 -2.90 -9.03
N PRO A 138 19.20 -2.25 -8.58
CA PRO A 138 19.28 -1.68 -7.22
C PRO A 138 18.12 -0.73 -6.90
N ALA A 139 17.57 -0.05 -7.91
CA ALA A 139 16.42 0.85 -7.73
C ALA A 139 15.16 0.12 -7.23
N LEU A 140 15.02 -1.18 -7.54
CA LEU A 140 13.90 -1.97 -7.04
C LEU A 140 13.94 -2.13 -5.52
N LEU A 141 15.13 -2.08 -4.91
CA LEU A 141 15.27 -2.19 -3.46
C LEU A 141 14.65 -0.99 -2.73
N CYS A 142 14.54 0.17 -3.38
CA CYS A 142 13.87 1.35 -2.81
C CYS A 142 12.36 1.14 -2.59
N VAL A 143 11.74 0.18 -3.27
CA VAL A 143 10.32 -0.15 -3.10
C VAL A 143 10.04 -0.66 -1.68
N LEU A 144 10.97 -1.44 -1.11
CA LEU A 144 10.81 -2.07 0.21
C LEU A 144 10.67 -1.05 1.35
N PRO A 145 11.60 -0.11 1.57
CA PRO A 145 11.48 0.88 2.63
C PRO A 145 10.30 1.84 2.41
N ILE A 146 9.95 2.16 1.15
CA ILE A 146 8.79 3.01 0.84
C ILE A 146 7.51 2.29 1.26
N ALA A 147 7.27 1.07 0.77
CA ALA A 147 6.07 0.31 1.08
C ALA A 147 5.96 0.02 2.58
N ALA A 148 7.05 -0.43 3.22
CA ALA A 148 7.07 -0.69 4.66
C ALA A 148 6.84 0.59 5.49
N GLY A 149 7.44 1.72 5.11
CA GLY A 149 7.31 3.00 5.82
C GLY A 149 5.90 3.57 5.76
N PHE A 150 5.29 3.60 4.57
CA PHE A 150 3.90 4.06 4.42
C PHE A 150 2.90 3.12 5.09
N ALA A 151 3.09 1.80 5.00
CA ALA A 151 2.21 0.84 5.66
C ALA A 151 2.36 0.87 7.18
N TRP A 152 3.57 1.06 7.71
CA TRP A 152 3.79 1.32 9.13
C TRP A 152 3.02 2.55 9.60
N TRP A 153 3.10 3.65 8.85
CA TRP A 153 2.43 4.89 9.21
C TRP A 153 0.91 4.73 9.19
N GLY A 154 0.37 4.12 8.12
CA GLY A 154 -1.04 3.75 8.02
C GLY A 154 -1.49 2.89 9.21
N GLY A 155 -0.70 1.88 9.56
CA GLY A 155 -0.94 1.00 10.71
C GLY A 155 -1.03 1.74 12.05
N ARG A 156 -0.16 2.73 12.27
CA ARG A 156 -0.24 3.57 13.48
C ARG A 156 -1.50 4.43 13.50
N ILE A 157 -1.92 4.98 12.37
CA ILE A 157 -3.16 5.79 12.28
C ILE A 157 -4.38 4.90 12.55
N GLY A 158 -4.44 3.72 11.94
CA GLY A 158 -5.52 2.75 12.17
C GLY A 158 -5.62 2.31 13.63
N ALA A 159 -4.48 2.02 14.26
CA ALA A 159 -4.44 1.59 15.66
C ALA A 159 -4.90 2.69 16.63
N LYS A 160 -4.52 3.95 16.37
CA LYS A 160 -5.01 5.10 17.14
C LYS A 160 -6.52 5.25 17.02
N LYS A 161 -7.09 5.08 15.84
CA LYS A 161 -8.55 5.17 15.65
C LYS A 161 -9.31 4.03 16.33
N ARG A 162 -8.75 2.82 16.40
CA ARG A 162 -9.34 1.70 17.15
C ARG A 162 -9.33 1.94 18.67
N ALA A 163 -8.35 2.67 19.20
CA ALA A 163 -8.32 3.01 20.62
C ALA A 163 -9.33 4.10 21.01
N LEU A 164 -9.88 4.84 20.05
CA LEU A 164 -10.78 5.97 20.27
C LEU A 164 -12.27 5.63 20.16
N GLY A 165 -12.63 4.40 19.77
CA GLY A 165 -14.01 3.93 19.68
C GLY A 165 -14.08 2.43 19.57
#